data_AF-A0A183FF31-F1
#
_entry.id   AF-A0A183FF31-F1
#
_cell.length_a   1.000
_cell.length_b   1.000
_cell.length_c   1.000
_cell.angle_alpha   90.00
_cell.angle_beta   90.00
_cell.angle_gamma   90.00
#
_symmetry.space_group_name_H-M   'P 1'
#
loop_
_entity.id
_entity.type
_entity.pdbx_description
1 polymer ?
#
loop_
_entity_poly.entity_id
_entity_poly.type
_entity_poly.pdbx_seq_one_letter_code
_entity_poly.pdbx_strand_id
1 'polypeptide(L)'
;MNVCFESSPLDVCFEWSTLGGYFKSPALDGHFESSTLDGYFESSPLDVCFEWSTLGGYFKSPALDGHFESSTLDGYFEWSTLGGYFKLPALNGYFEPSTLDGYFESPVTCHLSSR
;
A
#
# COMPACT_ATOMS: atom_id res chain seq x y z
N MET A 1 16.20 6.67 -1.12
CA MET A 1 16.34 7.31 -2.45
C MET A 1 14.98 7.87 -2.85
N ASN A 2 14.90 9.07 -3.43
CA ASN A 2 13.61 9.65 -3.84
C ASN A 2 13.38 9.36 -5.33
N VAL A 3 12.34 8.61 -5.67
CA VAL A 3 12.01 8.23 -7.05
C VAL A 3 10.73 8.95 -7.46
N CYS A 4 10.75 9.58 -8.63
CA CYS A 4 9.54 10.09 -9.26
C CYS A 4 9.27 9.25 -10.51
N PHE A 5 8.12 8.59 -10.56
CA PHE A 5 7.75 7.77 -11.70
C PHE A 5 6.35 8.12 -12.19
N GLU A 6 6.26 8.48 -13.47
CA GLU A 6 5.00 8.71 -14.18
C GLU A 6 5.07 8.00 -15.54
N SER A 7 4.66 6.73 -15.61
CA SER A 7 4.51 6.04 -16.92
C SER A 7 3.60 4.80 -16.86
N SER A 8 3.46 4.14 -18.02
CA SER A 8 2.62 2.96 -18.37
C SER A 8 2.70 1.79 -17.36
N PRO A 9 1.79 0.78 -17.43
CA PRO A 9 1.69 -0.30 -16.45
C PRO A 9 3.07 -0.82 -16.09
N LEU A 10 3.38 -0.69 -14.81
CA LEU A 10 4.64 -1.09 -14.25
C LEU A 10 4.51 -2.54 -13.85
N ASP A 11 5.34 -3.41 -14.42
CA ASP A 11 5.64 -4.75 -13.89
C ASP A 11 7.10 -4.70 -13.46
N VAL A 12 7.32 -4.68 -12.14
CA VAL A 12 8.62 -4.34 -11.56
C VAL A 12 8.83 -5.06 -10.23
N CYS A 13 10.03 -5.59 -10.07
CA CYS A 13 10.54 -6.08 -8.79
C CYS A 13 11.59 -5.12 -8.27
N PHE A 14 11.47 -4.77 -7.01
CA PHE A 14 12.22 -3.68 -6.43
C PHE A 14 12.63 -3.97 -4.99
N GLU A 15 13.94 -3.91 -4.72
CA GLU A 15 14.52 -4.13 -3.41
C GLU A 15 15.39 -2.93 -3.02
N TRP A 16 15.05 -2.27 -1.90
CA TRP A 16 15.85 -1.15 -1.37
C TRP A 16 15.88 -1.11 0.16
N SER A 17 16.92 -0.54 0.75
CA SER A 17 16.91 -0.28 2.20
C SER A 17 15.94 0.84 2.61
N THR A 18 15.81 1.88 1.78
CA THR A 18 14.84 2.97 2.01
C THR A 18 14.40 3.56 0.68
N LEU A 19 13.10 3.48 0.42
CA LEU A 19 12.46 4.08 -0.73
C LEU A 19 11.57 5.23 -0.28
N GLY A 20 11.67 6.36 -0.98
CA GLY A 20 10.63 7.37 -0.92
C GLY A 20 10.37 7.93 -2.31
N GLY A 21 9.27 8.64 -2.48
CA GLY A 21 8.95 9.14 -3.81
C GLY A 21 7.54 9.59 -4.05
N TYR A 22 7.34 10.06 -5.27
CA TYR A 22 6.02 10.29 -5.85
C TYR A 22 5.81 9.28 -6.98
N PHE A 23 4.83 8.42 -6.82
CA PHE A 23 4.49 7.38 -7.79
C PHE A 23 3.09 7.62 -8.30
N LYS A 24 2.98 7.84 -9.62
CA LYS A 24 1.70 7.92 -10.30
C LYS A 24 1.67 6.97 -11.49
N SER A 25 0.81 5.97 -11.45
CA SER A 25 0.69 4.99 -12.54
C SER A 25 -0.77 4.68 -12.86
N PRO A 26 -1.11 4.36 -14.12
CA PRO A 26 -2.44 3.89 -14.49
C PRO A 26 -2.70 2.44 -14.05
N ALA A 27 -1.64 1.69 -13.73
CA ALA A 27 -1.65 0.36 -13.12
C ALA A 27 -0.28 0.11 -12.49
N LEU A 28 -0.23 -0.59 -11.36
CA LEU A 28 1.02 -1.07 -10.77
C LEU A 28 0.85 -2.55 -10.49
N ASP A 29 1.75 -3.33 -11.08
CA ASP A 29 1.92 -4.75 -10.84
C ASP A 29 3.36 -5.00 -10.37
N GLY A 30 3.55 -5.97 -9.47
CA GLY A 30 4.86 -6.43 -9.07
C GLY A 30 5.12 -6.52 -7.57
N HIS A 31 6.40 -6.63 -7.22
CA HIS A 31 6.86 -6.93 -5.87
C HIS A 31 7.80 -5.84 -5.35
N PHE A 32 7.50 -5.29 -4.19
CA PHE A 32 8.35 -4.28 -3.56
C PHE A 32 8.69 -4.69 -2.14
N GLU A 33 10.00 -4.78 -1.90
CA GLU A 33 10.55 -5.07 -0.59
C GLU A 33 11.44 -3.90 -0.14
N SER A 34 11.19 -3.40 1.06
CA SER A 34 12.08 -2.39 1.65
C SER A 34 12.07 -2.39 3.17
N SER A 35 13.17 -1.97 3.81
CA SER A 35 13.12 -1.73 5.27
C SER A 35 12.22 -0.54 5.60
N THR A 36 12.20 0.50 4.77
CA THR A 36 11.36 1.69 4.97
C THR A 36 10.86 2.23 3.65
N LEU A 37 9.54 2.35 3.52
CA LEU A 37 8.90 3.04 2.42
C LEU A 37 8.18 4.29 2.96
N ASP A 38 8.44 5.47 2.39
CA ASP A 38 7.71 6.70 2.71
C ASP A 38 7.49 7.55 1.46
N GLY A 39 6.24 7.76 1.05
CA GLY A 39 5.97 8.50 -0.19
C GLY A 39 4.51 8.75 -0.48
N TYR A 40 4.26 9.35 -1.65
CA TYR A 40 2.93 9.55 -2.20
C TYR A 40 2.71 8.58 -3.36
N PHE A 41 1.66 7.78 -3.26
CA PHE A 41 1.26 6.80 -4.25
C PHE A 41 -0.18 7.05 -4.68
N GLU A 42 -0.36 7.34 -5.95
CA GLU A 42 -1.67 7.48 -6.58
C GLU A 42 -1.69 6.62 -7.84
N SER A 43 -2.40 5.51 -7.79
CA SER A 43 -2.50 4.59 -8.92
C SER A 43 -3.94 4.25 -9.24
N SER A 44 -4.17 3.78 -10.48
CA SER A 44 -5.32 2.92 -10.79
C SER A 44 -4.84 1.46 -10.72
N PRO A 45 -5.75 0.47 -10.59
CA PRO A 45 -5.67 -0.63 -9.62
C PRO A 45 -4.28 -1.23 -9.38
N LEU A 46 -4.01 -1.52 -8.11
CA LEU A 46 -2.78 -2.14 -7.63
C LEU A 46 -2.99 -3.65 -7.53
N ASP A 47 -2.13 -4.44 -8.16
CA ASP A 47 -1.99 -5.89 -7.91
C ASP A 47 -0.55 -6.17 -7.51
N VAL A 48 -0.27 -6.26 -6.21
CA VAL A 48 1.10 -6.10 -5.73
C VAL A 48 1.38 -6.91 -4.48
N CYS A 49 2.64 -7.33 -4.36
CA CYS A 49 3.19 -7.91 -3.14
C CYS A 49 4.14 -6.92 -2.48
N PHE A 50 3.92 -6.68 -1.20
CA PHE A 50 4.45 -5.55 -0.49
C PHE A 50 4.91 -5.98 0.90
N GLU A 51 6.23 -5.91 1.13
CA GLU A 51 6.86 -6.34 2.38
C GLU A 51 7.78 -5.25 2.93
N TRP A 52 7.42 -4.72 4.11
CA TRP A 52 8.19 -3.67 4.76
C TRP A 52 8.33 -3.79 6.26
N SER A 53 9.39 -3.21 6.81
CA SER A 53 9.46 -3.00 8.28
C SER A 53 8.66 -1.77 8.70
N THR A 54 8.74 -0.68 7.93
CA THR A 54 7.96 0.53 8.18
C THR A 54 7.42 1.07 6.87
N LEU A 55 6.12 1.34 6.84
CA LEU A 55 5.44 1.98 5.73
C LEU A 55 4.81 3.29 6.18
N GLY A 56 5.22 4.36 5.53
CA GLY A 56 4.83 5.75 5.73
C GLY A 56 4.18 6.35 4.48
N GLY A 57 3.37 7.39 4.65
CA GLY A 57 3.03 8.32 3.56
C GLY A 57 1.56 8.37 3.18
N TYR A 58 1.26 8.67 1.92
CA TYR A 58 -0.10 8.81 1.40
C TYR A 58 -0.33 7.85 0.25
N PHE A 59 -1.31 6.96 0.38
CA PHE A 59 -1.67 5.97 -0.63
C PHE A 59 -3.15 6.10 -0.98
N LYS A 60 -3.42 6.25 -2.27
CA LYS A 60 -4.79 6.29 -2.80
C LYS A 60 -4.87 5.44 -4.06
N SER A 61 -5.77 4.46 -4.04
CA SER A 61 -6.08 3.65 -5.23
C SER A 61 -7.55 3.24 -5.23
N PRO A 62 -8.22 3.13 -6.39
CA PRO A 62 -9.57 2.59 -6.45
C PRO A 62 -9.62 1.13 -5.98
N ALA A 63 -8.58 0.35 -6.22
CA ALA A 63 -8.49 -1.04 -5.75
C ALA A 63 -7.05 -1.45 -5.43
N LEU A 64 -6.90 -2.29 -4.41
CA LEU A 64 -5.67 -2.98 -4.09
C LEU A 64 -6.00 -4.47 -3.92
N ASP A 65 -5.33 -5.31 -4.70
CA ASP A 65 -5.30 -6.76 -4.56
C ASP A 65 -3.85 -7.20 -4.31
N GLY A 66 -3.66 -8.30 -3.58
CA GLY A 66 -2.35 -8.89 -3.33
C GLY A 66 -2.00 -9.09 -1.86
N HIS A 67 -0.70 -9.04 -1.55
CA HIS A 67 -0.16 -9.39 -0.24
C HIS A 67 0.58 -8.22 0.38
N PHE A 68 0.23 -7.87 1.62
CA PHE A 68 0.76 -6.71 2.30
C PHE A 68 1.15 -7.02 3.73
N GLU A 69 2.46 -6.95 4.00
CA GLU A 69 2.99 -7.07 5.35
C GLU A 69 3.81 -5.85 5.71
N SER A 70 3.43 -5.21 6.81
CA SER A 70 4.22 -4.16 7.40
C SER A 70 4.24 -4.28 8.91
N SER A 71 5.41 -4.19 9.54
CA SER A 71 5.50 -4.18 11.00
C SER A 71 4.95 -2.88 11.60
N THR A 72 4.98 -1.77 10.85
CA THR A 72 4.44 -0.47 11.26
C THR A 72 3.89 0.28 10.07
N LEU A 73 2.63 0.68 10.15
CA LEU A 73 1.96 1.52 9.17
C LEU A 73 1.70 2.90 9.76
N ASP A 74 2.24 3.94 9.15
CA ASP A 74 2.04 5.35 9.50
C ASP A 74 1.61 6.13 8.25
N GLY A 75 0.73 7.11 8.39
CA GLY A 75 0.23 7.89 7.27
C GLY A 75 -1.23 7.63 6.91
N TYR A 76 -1.60 7.93 5.66
CA TYR A 76 -2.99 7.93 5.18
C TYR A 76 -3.16 6.98 4.02
N PHE A 77 -4.08 6.04 4.18
CA PHE A 77 -4.33 5.04 3.17
C PHE A 77 -5.84 4.88 2.90
N GLU A 78 -6.22 5.07 1.64
CA GLU A 78 -7.60 5.07 1.18
C GLU A 78 -7.75 4.17 -0.05
N TRP A 79 -8.63 3.17 0.08
CA TRP A 79 -8.97 2.25 -1.01
C TRP A 79 -10.47 2.07 -1.11
N SER A 80 -11.01 1.99 -2.34
CA SER A 80 -12.43 1.61 -2.49
C SER A 80 -12.61 0.12 -2.28
N THR A 81 -11.71 -0.69 -2.82
CA THR A 81 -11.70 -2.14 -2.63
C THR A 81 -10.32 -2.62 -2.18
N LEU A 82 -10.32 -3.43 -1.13
CA LEU A 82 -9.13 -4.06 -0.58
C LEU A 82 -9.31 -5.58 -0.60
N GLY A 83 -8.55 -6.25 -1.45
CA GLY A 83 -8.55 -7.70 -1.62
C GLY A 83 -7.20 -8.33 -1.31
N GLY A 84 -7.20 -9.60 -0.91
CA GLY A 84 -5.98 -10.37 -0.63
C GLY A 84 -5.65 -10.51 0.86
N TYR A 85 -4.38 -10.41 1.25
CA TYR A 85 -3.91 -10.67 2.61
C TYR A 85 -3.15 -9.46 3.19
N PHE A 86 -3.58 -8.99 4.36
CA PHE A 86 -3.00 -7.83 5.04
C PHE A 86 -2.66 -8.17 6.48
N LYS A 87 -1.40 -7.91 6.86
CA LYS A 87 -0.93 -8.05 8.24
C LYS A 87 -0.20 -6.79 8.69
N LEU A 88 -0.83 -6.09 9.64
CA LEU A 88 -0.45 -4.75 10.08
C LEU A 88 -0.44 -4.68 11.62
N PRO A 89 0.62 -5.16 12.31
CA PRO A 89 0.69 -5.27 13.76
C PRO A 89 0.73 -3.93 14.50
N ALA A 90 1.10 -2.84 13.83
CA ALA A 90 1.02 -1.49 14.38
C ALA A 90 0.49 -0.54 13.31
N LEU A 91 -0.65 0.08 13.57
CA LEU A 91 -1.27 1.09 12.72
C LEU A 91 -1.30 2.42 13.48
N ASN A 92 -0.42 3.34 13.08
CA ASN A 92 -0.33 4.72 13.57
C ASN A 92 -0.72 5.69 12.45
N GLY A 93 -1.92 5.52 11.90
CA GLY A 93 -2.37 6.25 10.72
C GLY A 93 -3.84 6.04 10.43
N TYR A 94 -4.27 6.54 9.27
CA TYR A 94 -5.62 6.36 8.76
C TYR A 94 -5.63 5.24 7.72
N PHE A 95 -6.54 4.29 7.89
CA PHE A 95 -6.69 3.14 7.00
C PHE A 95 -8.19 2.90 6.76
N GLU A 96 -8.68 3.27 5.58
CA GLU A 96 -10.09 3.17 5.23
C GLU A 96 -10.33 2.50 3.87
N PRO A 97 -10.49 1.17 3.87
CA PRO A 97 -11.10 0.46 2.75
C PRO A 97 -12.63 0.61 2.81
N SER A 98 -13.28 0.90 1.68
CA SER A 98 -14.75 0.89 1.61
C SER A 98 -15.31 -0.54 1.55
N THR A 99 -14.58 -1.46 0.94
CA THR A 99 -14.90 -2.89 0.87
C THR A 99 -13.64 -3.70 1.18
N LEU A 100 -13.81 -4.77 1.97
CA LEU A 100 -12.75 -5.73 2.29
C LEU A 100 -13.18 -7.10 1.78
N ASP A 101 -12.42 -7.64 0.83
CA ASP A 101 -12.59 -8.98 0.24
C ASP A 101 -11.28 -9.77 0.39
N GLY A 102 -10.95 -10.10 1.64
CA GLY A 102 -9.65 -10.69 1.96
C GLY A 102 -9.46 -10.96 3.45
N TYR A 103 -8.26 -11.41 3.79
CA TYR A 103 -7.83 -11.56 5.18
C TYR A 103 -7.17 -10.26 5.66
N PHE A 104 -7.59 -9.78 6.83
CA PHE A 104 -7.05 -8.58 7.44
C PHE A 104 -6.77 -8.80 8.92
N GLU A 105 -5.51 -8.61 9.33
CA GLU A 105 -5.05 -8.71 10.71
C GLU A 105 -4.38 -7.41 11.15
N SER A 106 -5.01 -6.71 12.09
CA SER A 106 -4.45 -5.53 12.76
C SER A 106 -5.03 -5.42 14.17
N PRO A 107 -4.28 -4.89 15.16
CA PRO A 107 -4.83 -4.63 16.49
C PRO A 107 -5.82 -3.47 16.53
N VAL A 108 -5.95 -2.69 15.44
CA VAL A 108 -6.87 -1.54 15.35
C VAL A 108 -8.15 -1.95 14.61
N THR A 109 -9.30 -1.51 15.11
CA THR A 109 -10.57 -1.65 14.41
C THR A 109 -10.58 -0.76 13.17
N CYS A 110 -10.54 -1.36 11.98
CA CYS A 110 -10.77 -0.61 10.74
C CYS A 110 -12.19 -0.05 10.74
N HIS A 111 -12.32 1.24 10.46
CA HIS A 111 -13.61 1.84 10.17
C HIS A 111 -13.99 1.47 8.73
N LEU A 112 -14.64 0.31 8.57
CA LEU A 112 -15.31 -0.02 7.32
C LEU A 112 -16.49 0.94 7.16
N SER A 113 -16.37 1.91 6.26
CA SER A 113 -17.48 2.79 5.92
C SER A 113 -18.47 1.99 5.08
N SER A 114 -19.42 1.31 5.72
CA SER A 114 -20.53 0.64 5.04
C SER A 114 -21.41 1.70 4.38
N ARG A 115 -21.37 1.81 3.05
CA ARG A 115 -22.43 2.46 2.28
C ARG A 115 -23.43 1.43 1.77
#